data_AF-A0A2N5FUX0-F1
#
_entry.id   AF-A0A2N5FUX0-F1
#
_cell.length_a   1.000
_cell.length_b   1.000
_cell.length_c   1.000
_cell.angle_alpha   90.00
_cell.angle_beta   90.00
_cell.angle_gamma   90.00
#
_symmetry.space_group_name_H-M   'P 1'
#
loop_
_entity.id
_entity.type
_entity.pdbx_description
1 polymer ?
#
loop_
_entity_poly.entity_id
_entity_poly.type
_entity_poly.pdbx_seq_one_letter_code
_entity_poly.pdbx_strand_id
1 'polypeptide(L)'
;MSYLDLYNRRLNSAGNSSSESIINSTKQSINGSFSSSLGYQTVLIDGVEKESIISQGKTSDDKKILLLPDEKLNIGSLVYIGDFHYLTLDSFNEGINEVYPTGVLKKCNSTLPIQSGKTRVLIGNNPRTGEPIYDWVEGEETLVPCVTETKYSIRENNDKIPIPDGTMLITMQYKESLPIQHNFEFSMYDERYKVLNIDKTKVLNGKGIIVITAERVQISEP
;
A
#
# COMPACT_ATOMS: atom_id res chain seq x y z
N MET A 1 -37.56 9.51 4.73
CA MET A 1 -36.72 10.71 4.98
C MET A 1 -37.50 11.68 5.85
N SER A 2 -36.92 12.15 6.95
CA SER A 2 -37.57 13.09 7.87
C SER A 2 -37.60 14.51 7.29
N TYR A 3 -38.62 15.31 7.63
CA TYR A 3 -38.72 16.72 7.24
C TYR A 3 -37.52 17.54 7.74
N LEU A 4 -36.96 17.14 8.89
CA LEU A 4 -35.78 17.73 9.50
C LEU A 4 -34.51 17.46 8.67
N ASP A 5 -34.41 16.28 8.04
CA ASP A 5 -33.31 15.94 7.13
C ASP A 5 -33.33 16.79 5.85
N LEU A 6 -34.53 17.06 5.32
CA LEU A 6 -34.73 17.91 4.14
C LEU A 6 -34.38 19.37 4.42
N TYR A 7 -34.78 19.86 5.60
CA TYR A 7 -34.46 21.21 6.05
C TYR A 7 -32.96 21.40 6.28
N ASN A 8 -32.30 20.46 6.97
CA ASN A 8 -30.86 20.49 7.18
C ASN A 8 -30.07 20.38 5.87
N ARG A 9 -30.53 19.58 4.90
CA ARG A 9 -29.90 19.52 3.56
C ARG A 9 -29.95 20.85 2.81
N ARG A 10 -31.07 21.59 2.90
CA ARG A 10 -31.22 22.92 2.28
C ARG A 10 -30.37 23.99 2.95
N LEU A 11 -30.25 23.96 4.28
CA LEU A 11 -29.39 24.89 5.00
C LEU A 11 -27.91 24.64 4.68
N ASN A 12 -27.49 23.38 4.64
CA ASN A 12 -26.11 23.01 4.36
C ASN A 12 -25.73 23.14 2.87
N SER A 13 -26.69 23.09 1.94
CA SER A 13 -26.43 23.37 0.52
C SER A 13 -26.17 24.85 0.22
N ALA A 14 -26.55 25.76 1.12
CA ALA A 14 -26.44 27.19 0.88
C ALA A 14 -25.00 27.71 0.96
N GLY A 15 -24.11 27.07 1.75
CA GLY A 15 -22.73 27.53 1.96
C GLY A 15 -22.62 28.96 2.49
N ASN A 16 -21.43 29.38 2.92
CA ASN A 16 -21.17 30.79 3.24
C ASN A 16 -20.73 31.59 2.01
N SER A 17 -20.46 30.92 0.88
CA SER A 17 -20.12 31.50 -0.41
C SER A 17 -20.71 30.69 -1.57
N SER A 18 -20.86 31.31 -2.74
CA SER A 18 -21.35 30.64 -3.95
C SER A 18 -20.52 29.41 -4.31
N SER A 19 -19.20 29.45 -4.08
CA SER A 19 -18.29 28.32 -4.33
C SER A 19 -18.57 27.14 -3.39
N GLU A 20 -18.80 27.40 -2.11
CA GLU A 20 -19.13 26.34 -1.13
C GLU A 20 -20.49 25.69 -1.43
N SER A 21 -21.47 26.49 -1.84
CA SER A 21 -22.79 25.98 -2.24
C SER A 21 -22.69 24.99 -3.40
N ILE A 22 -21.86 25.30 -4.40
CA ILE A 22 -21.62 24.42 -5.56
C ILE A 22 -20.92 23.13 -5.12
N ILE A 23 -19.89 23.22 -4.27
CA ILE A 23 -19.18 22.06 -3.74
C ILE A 23 -20.14 21.15 -2.97
N ASN A 24 -20.94 21.69 -2.05
CA ASN A 24 -21.89 20.91 -1.24
C ASN A 24 -22.98 20.26 -2.10
N SER A 25 -23.50 20.99 -3.09
CA SER A 25 -24.49 20.44 -4.03
C SER A 25 -23.90 19.31 -4.88
N THR A 26 -22.63 19.44 -5.28
CA THR A 26 -21.90 18.40 -6.02
C THR A 26 -21.68 17.16 -5.17
N LYS A 27 -21.21 17.32 -3.92
CA LYS A 27 -21.06 16.20 -2.96
C LYS A 27 -22.37 15.44 -2.74
N GLN A 28 -23.48 16.15 -2.56
CA GLN A 28 -24.80 15.53 -2.40
C GLN A 28 -25.23 14.76 -3.66
N SER A 29 -24.95 15.30 -4.85
CA SER A 29 -25.27 14.64 -6.12
C SER A 29 -24.44 13.37 -6.32
N ILE A 30 -23.15 13.39 -5.96
CA ILE A 30 -22.27 12.22 -5.99
C ILE A 30 -22.81 11.16 -5.03
N ASN A 31 -23.04 11.51 -3.76
CA ASN A 31 -23.53 10.56 -2.76
C ASN A 31 -24.86 9.91 -3.16
N GLY A 32 -25.73 10.63 -3.90
CA GLY A 32 -26.99 10.10 -4.40
C GLY A 32 -26.88 9.14 -5.60
N SER A 33 -25.79 9.21 -6.37
CA SER A 33 -25.59 8.44 -7.60
C SER A 33 -24.41 7.46 -7.56
N PHE A 34 -23.60 7.51 -6.50
CA PHE A 34 -22.39 6.70 -6.34
C PHE A 34 -22.67 5.20 -6.38
N SER A 35 -23.68 4.72 -5.64
CA SER A 35 -24.08 3.31 -5.60
C SER A 35 -24.68 2.80 -6.91
N SER A 36 -25.21 3.71 -7.75
CA SER A 36 -25.78 3.38 -9.06
C SER A 36 -24.75 3.39 -10.20
N SER A 37 -23.50 3.74 -9.90
CA SER A 37 -22.44 3.86 -10.91
C SER A 37 -21.89 2.49 -11.32
N LEU A 38 -21.54 2.36 -12.60
CA LEU A 38 -20.86 1.17 -13.11
C LEU A 38 -19.47 1.05 -12.47
N GLY A 39 -19.19 -0.10 -11.86
CA GLY A 39 -17.95 -0.34 -11.13
C GLY A 39 -18.00 0.00 -9.64
N TYR A 40 -19.18 0.33 -9.09
CA TYR A 40 -19.38 0.42 -7.64
C TYR A 40 -19.13 -0.94 -6.97
N GLN A 41 -18.28 -0.93 -5.96
CA GLN A 41 -18.00 -2.08 -5.11
C GLN A 41 -17.42 -1.62 -3.76
N THR A 42 -17.69 -2.42 -2.73
CA THR A 42 -17.04 -2.26 -1.43
C THR A 42 -15.67 -2.93 -1.46
N VAL A 43 -14.63 -2.20 -1.05
CA VAL A 43 -13.24 -2.66 -1.02
C VAL A 43 -12.66 -2.48 0.38
N LEU A 44 -11.70 -3.30 0.76
CA LEU A 44 -10.97 -3.13 2.01
C LEU A 44 -9.72 -2.27 1.74
N ILE A 45 -9.64 -1.09 2.35
CA ILE A 45 -8.48 -0.21 2.31
C ILE A 45 -7.82 -0.23 3.68
N ASP A 46 -6.59 -0.77 3.76
CA ASP A 46 -5.86 -0.98 5.03
C ASP A 46 -6.71 -1.72 6.09
N GLY A 47 -7.57 -2.64 5.65
CA GLY A 47 -8.46 -3.44 6.52
C GLY A 47 -9.79 -2.76 6.87
N VAL A 48 -10.06 -1.55 6.37
CA VAL A 48 -11.33 -0.85 6.58
C VAL A 48 -12.18 -0.94 5.32
N GLU A 49 -13.43 -1.39 5.46
CA GLU A 49 -14.39 -1.43 4.36
C GLU A 49 -14.76 -0.01 3.92
N LYS A 50 -14.62 0.26 2.62
CA LYS A 50 -15.00 1.53 2.01
C LYS A 50 -15.73 1.31 0.69
N GLU A 51 -16.71 2.16 0.45
CA GLU A 51 -17.39 2.21 -0.85
C GLU A 51 -16.49 2.89 -1.87
N SER A 52 -16.35 2.25 -3.03
CA SER A 52 -15.48 2.75 -4.09
C SER A 52 -16.03 2.45 -5.47
N ILE A 53 -15.59 3.22 -6.45
CA ILE A 53 -15.77 2.91 -7.87
C ILE A 53 -14.40 2.51 -8.42
N ILE A 54 -14.31 1.30 -8.95
CA ILE A 54 -13.09 0.78 -9.56
C ILE A 54 -13.22 0.81 -11.08
N SER A 55 -12.21 1.37 -11.72
CA SER A 55 -12.07 1.38 -13.18
C SER A 55 -10.70 0.84 -13.60
N GLN A 56 -10.61 0.38 -14.83
CA GLN A 56 -9.35 -0.14 -15.36
C GLN A 56 -8.37 1.00 -15.64
N GLY A 57 -7.10 0.78 -15.31
CA GLY A 57 -6.00 1.68 -15.63
C GLY A 57 -5.49 1.52 -17.05
N LYS A 58 -4.21 1.86 -17.27
CA LYS A 58 -3.56 1.75 -18.59
C LYS A 58 -3.25 0.30 -18.97
N THR A 59 -2.80 -0.48 -17.99
CA THR A 59 -2.48 -1.91 -18.16
C THR A 59 -3.49 -2.78 -17.42
N SER A 60 -3.42 -4.11 -17.59
CA SER A 60 -4.24 -5.07 -16.83
C SER A 60 -4.02 -4.96 -15.32
N ASP A 61 -2.80 -4.61 -14.92
CA ASP A 61 -2.35 -4.60 -13.54
C ASP A 61 -2.62 -3.27 -12.84
N ASP A 62 -2.84 -2.21 -13.64
CA ASP A 62 -3.21 -0.91 -13.14
C ASP A 62 -4.72 -0.78 -13.00
N LYS A 63 -5.17 -0.27 -11.86
CA LYS A 63 -6.56 0.12 -11.64
C LYS A 63 -6.61 1.56 -11.16
N LYS A 64 -7.77 2.18 -11.32
CA LYS A 64 -8.09 3.47 -10.72
C LYS A 64 -9.21 3.28 -9.72
N ILE A 65 -9.04 3.91 -8.57
CA ILE A 65 -10.05 3.95 -7.51
C ILE A 65 -10.58 5.37 -7.40
N LEU A 66 -11.89 5.48 -7.24
CA LEU A 66 -12.59 6.70 -6.86
C LEU A 66 -13.34 6.42 -5.56
N LEU A 67 -13.17 7.29 -4.57
CA LEU A 67 -13.86 7.21 -3.29
C LEU A 67 -14.99 8.25 -3.21
N LEU A 68 -15.82 8.09 -2.18
CA LEU A 68 -16.79 9.11 -1.81
C LEU A 68 -16.10 10.45 -1.47
N PRO A 69 -16.80 11.58 -1.62
CA PRO A 69 -16.29 12.86 -1.16
C PRO A 69 -15.92 12.81 0.33
N ASP A 70 -14.90 13.58 0.72
CA ASP A 70 -14.36 13.65 2.09
C ASP A 70 -13.62 12.39 2.59
N GLU A 71 -13.63 11.29 1.83
CA GLU A 71 -12.72 10.17 2.05
C GLU A 71 -11.30 10.54 1.60
N LYS A 72 -10.30 9.94 2.25
CA LYS A 72 -8.90 10.12 1.90
C LYS A 72 -8.25 8.80 1.57
N LEU A 73 -7.52 8.78 0.46
CA LEU A 73 -6.67 7.67 0.07
C LEU A 73 -5.21 8.08 0.23
N ASN A 74 -4.42 7.34 1.00
CA ASN A 74 -3.00 7.64 1.15
C ASN A 74 -2.17 6.83 0.16
N ILE A 75 -1.06 7.40 -0.31
CA ILE A 75 -0.03 6.62 -1.02
C ILE A 75 0.44 5.49 -0.10
N GLY A 76 0.60 4.29 -0.68
CA GLY A 76 0.98 3.08 0.03
C GLY A 76 -0.14 2.37 0.77
N SER A 77 -1.38 2.85 0.70
CA SER A 77 -2.53 2.08 1.21
C SER A 77 -2.66 0.77 0.43
N LEU A 78 -3.00 -0.32 1.13
CA LEU A 78 -3.25 -1.62 0.53
C LEU A 78 -4.76 -1.77 0.29
N VAL A 79 -5.16 -1.99 -0.96
CA VAL A 79 -6.56 -2.13 -1.36
C VAL A 79 -6.81 -3.57 -1.79
N TYR A 80 -7.76 -4.23 -1.14
CA TYR A 80 -8.19 -5.58 -1.51
C TYR A 80 -9.42 -5.51 -2.41
N ILE A 81 -9.28 -6.06 -3.63
CA ILE A 81 -10.32 -6.05 -4.66
C ILE A 81 -10.51 -7.48 -5.18
N GLY A 82 -11.67 -8.07 -4.90
CA GLY A 82 -11.91 -9.48 -5.20
C GLY A 82 -10.91 -10.35 -4.45
N ASP A 83 -10.06 -11.08 -5.16
CA ASP A 83 -9.04 -11.97 -4.59
C ASP A 83 -7.62 -11.37 -4.57
N PHE A 84 -7.44 -10.15 -5.07
CA PHE A 84 -6.12 -9.57 -5.28
C PHE A 84 -5.86 -8.34 -4.41
N HIS A 85 -4.62 -8.23 -3.96
CA HIS A 85 -4.10 -7.03 -3.31
C HIS A 85 -3.58 -6.05 -4.35
N TYR A 86 -3.87 -4.76 -4.13
CA TYR A 86 -3.40 -3.65 -4.93
C TYR A 86 -2.73 -2.63 -4.03
N LEU A 87 -1.60 -2.09 -4.48
CA LEU A 87 -0.87 -1.03 -3.79
C LEU A 87 -1.20 0.33 -4.42
N THR A 88 -1.59 1.31 -3.59
CA THR A 88 -1.77 2.69 -4.04
C THR A 88 -0.42 3.34 -4.31
N LEU A 89 -0.15 3.65 -5.57
CA LEU A 89 1.09 4.31 -6.00
C LEU A 89 0.97 5.83 -6.01
N ASP A 90 -0.23 6.32 -6.28
CA ASP A 90 -0.53 7.75 -6.38
C ASP A 90 -1.93 8.03 -5.85
N SER A 91 -2.12 9.20 -5.26
CA SER A 91 -3.38 9.63 -4.67
C SER A 91 -3.58 11.12 -4.87
N PHE A 92 -4.72 11.48 -5.46
CA PHE A 92 -5.13 12.86 -5.69
C PHE A 92 -6.26 13.18 -4.71
N ASN A 93 -5.92 13.90 -3.63
CA ASN A 93 -6.88 14.28 -2.58
C ASN A 93 -6.99 15.80 -2.37
N GLU A 94 -6.35 16.61 -3.22
CA GLU A 94 -6.27 18.08 -3.05
C GLU A 94 -7.02 18.83 -4.17
N GLY A 95 -7.56 20.00 -3.82
CA GLY A 95 -8.25 20.89 -4.75
C GLY A 95 -9.55 20.28 -5.27
N ILE A 96 -9.73 20.23 -6.60
CA ILE A 96 -10.92 19.62 -7.22
C ILE A 96 -11.08 18.15 -6.80
N ASN A 97 -9.97 17.47 -6.48
CA ASN A 97 -9.96 16.08 -6.07
C ASN A 97 -10.34 15.88 -4.58
N GLU A 98 -10.61 16.94 -3.82
CA GLU A 98 -11.28 16.81 -2.51
C GLU A 98 -12.73 16.34 -2.66
N VAL A 99 -13.36 16.71 -3.79
CA VAL A 99 -14.72 16.28 -4.13
C VAL A 99 -14.72 14.91 -4.81
N TYR A 100 -13.63 14.57 -5.52
CA TYR A 100 -13.42 13.28 -6.17
C TYR A 100 -12.05 12.69 -5.80
N PRO A 101 -11.90 12.10 -4.61
CA PRO A 101 -10.63 11.50 -4.21
C PRO A 101 -10.33 10.31 -5.11
N THR A 102 -9.24 10.42 -5.89
CA THR A 102 -8.86 9.40 -6.87
C THR A 102 -7.48 8.85 -6.59
N GLY A 103 -7.25 7.59 -6.95
CA GLY A 103 -5.96 6.94 -6.79
C GLY A 103 -5.62 6.03 -7.95
N VAL A 104 -4.31 5.84 -8.13
CA VAL A 104 -3.76 4.84 -9.04
C VAL A 104 -3.27 3.64 -8.22
N LEU A 105 -3.81 2.49 -8.54
CA LEU A 105 -3.55 1.21 -7.91
C LEU A 105 -2.72 0.33 -8.84
N LYS A 106 -1.75 -0.39 -8.29
CA LYS A 106 -0.99 -1.42 -9.01
C LYS A 106 -1.12 -2.77 -8.33
N LYS A 107 -1.43 -3.81 -9.10
CA LYS A 107 -1.62 -5.17 -8.59
C LYS A 107 -0.34 -5.68 -7.92
N CYS A 108 -0.45 -6.17 -6.68
CA CYS A 108 0.60 -6.94 -6.05
C CYS A 108 0.71 -8.29 -6.77
N ASN A 109 1.87 -8.54 -7.35
CA ASN A 109 2.18 -9.78 -8.07
C ASN A 109 2.92 -10.78 -7.18
N SER A 110 3.32 -10.38 -5.98
CA SER A 110 4.04 -11.25 -5.06
C SER A 110 3.89 -10.83 -3.60
N THR A 111 4.52 -11.61 -2.72
CA THR A 111 4.63 -11.35 -1.28
C THR A 111 6.08 -11.45 -0.85
N LEU A 112 6.55 -10.46 -0.10
CA LEU A 112 7.87 -10.48 0.53
C LEU A 112 7.77 -11.24 1.86
N PRO A 113 8.47 -12.36 2.04
CA PRO A 113 8.57 -13.02 3.33
C PRO A 113 9.47 -12.21 4.26
N ILE A 114 8.96 -11.89 5.44
CA ILE A 114 9.68 -11.14 6.46
C ILE A 114 9.58 -11.89 7.78
N GLN A 115 10.71 -12.36 8.28
CA GLN A 115 10.81 -12.89 9.62
C GLN A 115 10.85 -11.73 10.62
N SER A 116 9.91 -11.71 11.54
CA SER A 116 9.96 -10.77 12.66
C SER A 116 11.18 -11.07 13.54
N GLY A 117 11.76 -10.02 14.15
CA GLY A 117 12.94 -10.17 15.01
C GLY A 117 12.65 -11.11 16.20
N LYS A 118 13.71 -11.68 16.79
CA LYS A 118 13.57 -12.56 17.96
C LYS A 118 12.88 -11.80 19.09
N THR A 119 11.77 -12.35 19.58
CA THR A 119 11.03 -11.74 20.69
C THR A 119 11.45 -12.39 21.99
N ARG A 120 11.82 -11.56 22.97
CA ARG A 120 12.19 -12.01 24.31
C ARG A 120 10.91 -12.31 25.10
N VAL A 121 10.64 -13.57 25.38
CA VAL A 121 9.47 -14.02 26.15
C VAL A 121 9.88 -14.50 27.53
N LEU A 122 9.07 -14.16 28.54
CA LEU A 122 9.24 -14.63 29.92
C LEU A 122 8.82 -16.10 29.97
N ILE A 123 9.78 -17.01 30.15
CA ILE A 123 9.52 -18.46 30.21
C ILE A 123 9.35 -18.98 31.64
N GLY A 124 9.65 -18.15 32.63
CA GLY A 124 9.42 -18.47 34.03
C GLY A 124 10.23 -17.59 34.96
N ASN A 125 10.18 -17.90 36.25
CA ASN A 125 11.01 -17.22 37.25
C ASN A 125 11.97 -18.24 37.86
N ASN A 126 13.18 -17.80 38.18
CA ASN A 126 14.16 -18.61 38.88
C ASN A 126 13.58 -19.06 40.23
N PRO A 127 13.44 -20.37 40.48
CA PRO A 127 12.78 -20.87 41.69
C PRO A 127 13.55 -20.55 42.98
N ARG A 128 14.80 -20.08 42.90
CA ARG A 128 15.65 -19.76 44.05
C ARG A 128 15.79 -18.26 44.33
N THR A 129 15.77 -17.42 43.28
CA THR A 129 15.94 -15.96 43.41
C THR A 129 14.68 -15.17 43.09
N GLY A 130 13.67 -15.80 42.47
CA GLY A 130 12.44 -15.14 42.00
C GLY A 130 12.62 -14.30 40.74
N GLU A 131 13.85 -14.22 40.19
CA GLU A 131 14.17 -13.39 39.04
C GLU A 131 13.55 -13.94 37.74
N PRO A 132 13.04 -13.06 36.85
CA PRO A 132 12.46 -13.49 35.58
C PRO A 132 13.53 -14.08 34.64
N ILE A 133 13.28 -15.29 34.15
CA ILE A 133 14.06 -15.98 33.12
C ILE A 133 13.37 -15.77 31.77
N TYR A 134 14.14 -15.32 30.80
CA TYR A 134 13.64 -15.05 29.46
C TYR A 134 14.31 -15.93 28.43
N ASP A 135 13.57 -16.27 27.38
CA ASP A 135 14.07 -16.96 26.21
C ASP A 135 13.83 -16.14 24.94
N TRP A 136 14.61 -16.43 23.91
CA TRP A 136 14.49 -15.82 22.59
C TRP A 136 13.73 -16.77 21.67
N VAL A 137 12.48 -16.44 21.36
CA VAL A 137 11.69 -17.19 20.38
C VAL A 137 11.86 -16.52 19.01
N GLU A 138 12.13 -17.34 17.99
CA GLU A 138 12.17 -16.86 16.60
C GLU A 138 10.80 -16.27 16.23
N GLY A 139 10.85 -15.12 15.57
CA GLY A 139 9.63 -14.40 15.21
C GLY A 139 8.85 -15.14 14.11
N GLU A 140 7.54 -14.91 14.08
CA GLU A 140 6.69 -15.42 13.01
C GLU A 140 7.11 -14.83 11.65
N GLU A 141 7.03 -15.67 10.62
CA GLU A 141 7.18 -15.26 9.23
C GLU A 141 5.88 -14.58 8.77
N THR A 142 6.01 -13.35 8.29
CA THR A 142 4.91 -12.55 7.78
C THR A 142 5.08 -12.32 6.29
N LEU A 143 4.05 -12.64 5.51
CA LEU A 143 4.03 -12.44 4.07
C LEU A 143 3.44 -11.06 3.77
N VAL A 144 4.26 -10.14 3.25
CA VAL A 144 3.82 -8.77 2.96
C VAL A 144 3.58 -8.59 1.46
N PRO A 145 2.35 -8.25 1.02
CA PRO A 145 2.05 -8.01 -0.38
C PRO A 145 2.92 -6.91 -1.00
N CYS A 146 3.47 -7.17 -2.18
CA CYS A 146 4.37 -6.25 -2.86
C CYS A 146 4.25 -6.36 -4.40
N VAL A 147 4.81 -5.35 -5.06
CA VAL A 147 5.00 -5.31 -6.51
C VAL A 147 6.47 -5.57 -6.80
N THR A 148 6.79 -6.67 -7.47
CA THR A 148 8.15 -7.03 -7.87
C THR A 148 8.38 -6.81 -9.34
N GLU A 149 9.49 -6.17 -9.68
CA GLU A 149 9.92 -5.90 -11.05
C GLU A 149 11.41 -6.25 -11.20
N THR A 150 11.79 -6.89 -12.30
CA THR A 150 13.20 -7.11 -12.62
C THR A 150 13.77 -5.86 -13.30
N LYS A 151 14.97 -5.43 -12.89
CA LYS A 151 15.73 -4.43 -13.66
C LYS A 151 16.65 -5.15 -14.64
N TYR A 152 16.52 -4.81 -15.92
CA TYR A 152 17.54 -5.09 -16.93
C TYR A 152 18.44 -3.87 -17.02
N SER A 153 19.76 -4.04 -16.83
CA SER A 153 20.68 -2.97 -17.23
C SER A 153 20.95 -3.10 -18.72
N ILE A 154 20.73 -2.01 -19.44
CA ILE A 154 21.29 -1.85 -20.79
C ILE A 154 22.62 -1.17 -20.54
N ARG A 155 23.73 -1.93 -20.56
CA ARG A 155 25.05 -1.30 -20.64
C ARG A 155 25.13 -0.63 -22.01
N GLU A 156 25.34 0.70 -22.05
CA GLU A 156 25.40 1.52 -23.28
C GLU A 156 26.61 1.21 -24.19
N ASN A 157 26.97 -0.06 -24.37
CA ASN A 157 27.87 -0.51 -25.42
C ASN A 157 27.09 -1.40 -26.39
N ASN A 158 26.97 -0.88 -27.61
CA ASN A 158 25.99 -1.15 -28.65
C ASN A 158 25.86 -2.59 -29.22
N ASP A 159 26.30 -3.66 -28.54
CA ASP A 159 26.32 -5.00 -29.15
C ASP A 159 26.01 -6.20 -28.23
N LYS A 160 25.37 -6.01 -27.06
CA LYS A 160 25.08 -7.17 -26.19
C LYS A 160 23.65 -7.23 -25.69
N ILE A 161 23.08 -8.43 -25.85
CA ILE A 161 21.80 -8.91 -25.32
C ILE A 161 21.63 -8.42 -23.87
N PRO A 162 20.46 -7.89 -23.47
CA PRO A 162 20.22 -7.49 -22.09
C PRO A 162 20.44 -8.68 -21.16
N ILE A 163 21.40 -8.56 -20.25
CA ILE A 163 21.67 -9.57 -19.23
C ILE A 163 20.80 -9.21 -18.02
N PRO A 164 20.03 -10.15 -17.45
CA PRO A 164 19.43 -9.95 -16.16
C PRO A 164 20.56 -9.79 -15.12
N ASP A 165 20.73 -8.59 -14.56
CA ASP A 165 21.75 -8.32 -13.54
C ASP A 165 21.44 -8.99 -12.19
N GLY A 166 20.44 -9.86 -12.12
CA GLY A 166 19.96 -10.46 -10.88
C GLY A 166 19.41 -9.43 -9.89
N THR A 167 19.06 -8.23 -10.36
CA THR A 167 18.53 -7.15 -9.53
C THR A 167 17.01 -7.12 -9.59
N MET A 168 16.38 -7.08 -8.43
CA MET A 168 14.94 -7.01 -8.24
C MET A 168 14.57 -5.71 -7.54
N LEU A 169 13.54 -5.04 -8.05
CA LEU A 169 12.84 -3.95 -7.36
C LEU A 169 11.62 -4.51 -6.67
N ILE A 170 11.43 -4.14 -5.42
CA ILE A 170 10.26 -4.50 -4.62
C ILE A 170 9.63 -3.21 -4.12
N THR A 171 8.43 -2.91 -4.60
CA THR A 171 7.62 -1.79 -4.12
C THR A 171 6.55 -2.30 -3.18
N MET A 172 6.50 -1.75 -1.97
CA MET A 172 5.55 -2.21 -0.94
C MET A 172 5.13 -1.06 -0.02
N GLN A 173 4.06 -1.29 0.74
CA GLN A 173 3.61 -0.37 1.79
C GLN A 173 4.72 -0.17 2.84
N TYR A 174 4.97 1.08 3.20
CA TYR A 174 5.85 1.41 4.32
C TYR A 174 5.21 0.99 5.64
N LYS A 175 5.96 0.20 6.42
CA LYS A 175 5.62 -0.14 7.81
C LYS A 175 6.89 -0.03 8.64
N GLU A 176 6.88 0.86 9.63
CA GLU A 176 8.05 1.12 10.50
C GLU A 176 8.49 -0.13 11.28
N SER A 177 7.55 -1.04 11.58
CA SER A 177 7.81 -2.27 12.31
C SER A 177 8.61 -3.33 11.55
N LEU A 178 8.83 -3.15 10.24
CA LEU A 178 9.50 -4.16 9.43
C LEU A 178 11.04 -4.08 9.58
N PRO A 179 11.73 -5.19 9.86
CA PRO A 179 13.18 -5.24 10.06
C PRO A 179 14.00 -5.14 8.76
N ILE A 180 13.48 -4.46 7.73
CA ILE A 180 14.14 -4.35 6.43
C ILE A 180 15.20 -3.25 6.51
N GLN A 181 16.46 -3.65 6.32
CA GLN A 181 17.62 -2.78 6.33
C GLN A 181 18.62 -3.18 5.23
N HIS A 182 19.64 -2.35 5.02
CA HIS A 182 20.74 -2.70 4.13
C HIS A 182 21.36 -4.04 4.54
N ASN A 183 21.71 -4.89 3.58
CA ASN A 183 22.15 -6.28 3.77
C ASN A 183 21.10 -7.24 4.34
N PHE A 184 19.84 -6.85 4.51
CA PHE A 184 18.77 -7.81 4.85
C PHE A 184 18.69 -8.87 3.74
N GLU A 185 18.68 -10.14 4.13
CA GLU A 185 18.58 -11.27 3.22
C GLU A 185 17.19 -11.90 3.31
N PHE A 186 16.65 -12.30 2.16
CA PHE A 186 15.37 -12.98 2.07
C PHE A 186 15.38 -13.94 0.88
N SER A 187 14.46 -14.90 0.91
CA SER A 187 14.29 -15.86 -0.19
C SER A 187 13.01 -15.56 -0.95
N MET A 188 13.10 -15.57 -2.28
CA MET A 188 11.97 -15.31 -3.17
C MET A 188 12.21 -16.03 -4.49
N TYR A 189 11.19 -16.66 -5.05
CA TYR A 189 11.32 -17.43 -6.30
C TYR A 189 12.46 -18.47 -6.28
N ASP A 190 12.59 -19.19 -5.16
CA ASP A 190 13.63 -20.20 -4.91
C ASP A 190 15.08 -19.68 -4.94
N GLU A 191 15.27 -18.36 -4.95
CA GLU A 191 16.58 -17.72 -4.92
C GLU A 191 16.75 -16.86 -3.66
N ARG A 192 18.01 -16.63 -3.26
CA ARG A 192 18.35 -15.73 -2.16
C ARG A 192 18.70 -14.36 -2.69
N TYR A 193 18.11 -13.34 -2.08
CA TYR A 193 18.33 -11.95 -2.40
C TYR A 193 18.85 -11.19 -1.19
N LYS A 194 19.64 -10.16 -1.46
CA LYS A 194 20.21 -9.27 -0.46
C LYS A 194 19.82 -7.83 -0.79
N VAL A 195 19.31 -7.10 0.20
CA VAL A 195 18.93 -5.70 0.05
C VAL A 195 20.16 -4.81 -0.12
N LEU A 196 20.22 -4.12 -1.25
CA LEU A 196 21.24 -3.12 -1.58
C LEU A 196 20.82 -1.71 -1.18
N ASN A 197 19.55 -1.35 -1.42
CA ASN A 197 19.07 0.00 -1.16
C ASN A 197 17.59 -0.01 -0.81
N ILE A 198 17.18 0.97 -0.01
CA ILE A 198 15.79 1.20 0.38
C ILE A 198 15.49 2.66 0.14
N ASP A 199 14.71 2.94 -0.91
CA ASP A 199 14.21 4.27 -1.20
C ASP A 199 12.92 4.52 -0.39
N LYS A 200 12.97 5.54 0.48
CA LYS A 200 11.86 6.01 1.32
C LYS A 200 11.37 7.40 0.92
N THR A 201 11.77 7.92 -0.25
CA THR A 201 11.42 9.29 -0.71
C THR A 201 9.92 9.51 -0.85
N LYS A 202 9.14 8.43 -1.03
CA LYS A 202 7.67 8.46 -1.11
C LYS A 202 6.97 8.17 0.22
N VAL A 203 7.69 8.29 1.35
CA VAL A 203 7.12 8.18 2.70
C VAL A 203 6.93 9.59 3.27
N LEU A 204 5.67 9.94 3.55
CA LEU A 204 5.27 11.21 4.15
C LEU A 204 4.45 10.94 5.41
N ASN A 205 4.84 11.52 6.55
CA ASN A 205 4.15 11.38 7.83
C ASN A 205 3.90 9.91 8.24
N GLY A 206 4.87 9.03 8.00
CA GLY A 206 4.77 7.61 8.35
C GLY A 206 3.85 6.78 7.44
N LYS A 207 3.39 7.35 6.32
CA LYS A 207 2.59 6.64 5.30
C LYS A 207 3.23 6.80 3.92
N GLY A 208 3.13 5.76 3.10
CA GLY A 208 3.73 5.79 1.77
C GLY A 208 4.18 4.43 1.29
N ILE A 209 4.97 4.45 0.23
CA ILE A 209 5.61 3.27 -0.33
C ILE A 209 7.12 3.35 -0.14
N ILE A 210 7.73 2.18 0.00
CA ILE A 210 9.19 2.02 -0.12
C ILE A 210 9.51 1.24 -1.38
N VAL A 211 10.66 1.54 -1.97
CA VAL A 211 11.21 0.78 -3.10
C VAL A 211 12.53 0.17 -2.66
N ILE A 212 12.55 -1.15 -2.55
CA ILE A 212 13.72 -1.93 -2.18
C ILE A 212 14.40 -2.37 -3.46
N THR A 213 15.70 -2.13 -3.55
CA THR A 213 16.56 -2.73 -4.59
C THR A 213 17.32 -3.88 -3.95
N ALA A 214 17.16 -5.09 -4.47
CA ALA A 214 17.83 -6.28 -3.99
C ALA A 214 18.60 -6.98 -5.12
N GLU A 215 19.72 -7.61 -4.79
CA GLU A 215 20.52 -8.40 -5.72
C GLU A 215 20.53 -9.86 -5.33
N ARG A 216 20.58 -10.75 -6.33
CA ARG A 216 20.70 -12.18 -6.10
C ARG A 216 22.08 -12.51 -5.51
N VAL A 217 22.09 -13.25 -4.40
CA VAL A 217 23.30 -13.78 -3.79
C VAL A 217 23.78 -14.95 -4.64
N GLN A 218 24.90 -14.80 -5.35
CA GLN A 218 25.55 -15.92 -6.01
C GLN A 218 26.19 -16.82 -4.96
N ILE A 219 25.81 -18.10 -4.94
CA ILE A 219 26.53 -19.09 -4.16
C ILE A 219 27.88 -19.28 -4.87
N SER A 220 28.96 -18.74 -4.31
CA SER A 220 30.30 -19.13 -4.72
C SER A 220 30.49 -20.58 -4.26
N GLU A 221 30.46 -21.53 -5.20
CA GLU A 221 30.89 -22.90 -4.92
C GLU A 221 32.36 -22.89 -4.48
N PRO A 222 32.73 -23.63 -3.42
CA PRO A 222 34.11 -23.77 -2.95
C PRO A 222 34.99 -24.61 -3.89
#